data_AF-A0A9X0B2Y7-F1
#
_entry.id   AF-A0A9X0B2Y7-F1
#
_cell.length_a   1.000
_cell.length_b   1.000
_cell.length_c   1.000
_cell.angle_alpha   90.00
_cell.angle_beta   90.00
_cell.angle_gamma   90.00
#
_symmetry.space_group_name_H-M   'P 1'
#
loop_
_entity.id
_entity.type
_entity.pdbx_description
1 polymer ?
#
loop_
_entity_poly.entity_id
_entity_poly.type
_entity_poly.pdbx_seq_one_letter_code
_entity_poly.pdbx_strand_id
1 'polypeptide(L)'
;MQVEVNPNEDTEWNDILRQHGIIPEKPKDPEPLIQEALIEATRKAHENRLEDKDVDELDALEDEEDEEFLQQYRQKRLAELNTLQHTSLFNQVYPLQKVDYAREVTDASNSAFVLVNLTAQGANVESRVLTELWRQMAVKFGDIKFCEIRADMCIEGYPEKNTPTILVYKDTEIKRQLITLRELNGPQTKIEDLEKLLIDLGALKESDVRLKKRSDSMEAGDDELNVEDYDDDWD
;
A
#
# COMPACT_ATOMS: atom_id res chain seq x y z
N MET A 1 -21.08 -43.67 49.27
CA MET A 1 -21.62 -43.49 47.90
C MET A 1 -20.78 -42.39 47.27
N GLN A 2 -19.87 -42.73 46.35
CA GLN A 2 -19.14 -41.71 45.58
C GLN A 2 -20.06 -41.30 44.44
N VAL A 3 -20.51 -40.04 44.47
CA VAL A 3 -21.34 -39.46 43.40
C VAL A 3 -20.37 -39.02 42.31
N GLU A 4 -20.31 -39.77 41.23
CA GLU A 4 -19.61 -39.32 40.02
C GLU A 4 -20.48 -38.25 39.35
N VAL A 5 -20.09 -36.99 39.50
CA VAL A 5 -20.73 -35.86 38.81
C VAL A 5 -20.18 -35.76 37.39
N ASN A 6 -21.06 -35.87 36.40
CA ASN A 6 -20.69 -35.66 35.01
C ASN A 6 -20.47 -34.15 34.75
N PRO A 7 -19.23 -33.71 34.42
CA PRO A 7 -18.90 -32.28 34.30
C PRO A 7 -19.62 -31.55 33.16
N ASN A 8 -20.26 -32.29 32.25
CA ASN A 8 -20.93 -31.76 31.06
C ASN A 8 -22.46 -31.73 31.16
N GLU A 9 -23.06 -32.21 32.25
CA GLU A 9 -24.52 -32.10 32.43
C GLU A 9 -24.94 -30.67 32.81
N ASP A 10 -25.96 -30.12 32.15
CA ASP A 10 -26.55 -28.84 32.50
C ASP A 10 -27.63 -29.03 33.55
N THR A 11 -27.22 -28.96 34.82
CA THR A 11 -28.12 -28.96 35.96
C THR A 11 -27.83 -27.73 36.82
N GLU A 12 -28.86 -27.20 37.49
CA GLU A 12 -28.71 -26.06 38.40
C GLU A 12 -27.64 -26.31 39.49
N TRP A 13 -27.41 -27.58 39.83
CA TRP A 13 -26.34 -28.00 40.73
C TRP A 13 -24.94 -27.81 40.13
N ASN A 14 -24.74 -28.11 38.84
CA ASN A 14 -23.46 -27.93 38.17
C ASN A 14 -23.10 -26.46 37.97
N ASP A 15 -24.08 -25.57 37.78
CA ASP A 15 -23.82 -24.12 37.70
C ASP A 15 -23.39 -23.53 39.04
N ILE A 16 -24.01 -23.97 40.14
CA ILE A 16 -23.58 -23.60 41.50
C ILE A 16 -22.15 -24.10 41.77
N LEU A 17 -21.80 -25.31 41.31
CA LEU A 17 -20.45 -25.86 41.46
C LEU A 17 -19.40 -25.13 40.59
N ARG A 18 -19.77 -24.61 39.42
CA ARG A 18 -18.92 -23.71 38.62
C ARG A 18 -18.70 -22.37 39.33
N GLN A 19 -19.75 -21.79 39.88
CA GLN A 19 -19.69 -20.53 40.63
C GLN A 19 -18.81 -20.63 41.89
N HIS A 20 -18.82 -21.78 42.57
CA HIS A 20 -17.97 -22.07 43.73
C HIS A 20 -16.54 -22.53 43.36
N GLY A 21 -16.20 -22.61 42.07
CA GLY A 21 -14.85 -22.97 41.59
C GLY A 21 -14.48 -24.45 41.76
N ILE A 22 -15.47 -25.32 41.96
CA ILE A 22 -15.28 -26.77 42.13
C ILE A 22 -15.19 -27.47 40.75
N ILE A 23 -15.87 -26.93 39.74
CA ILE A 23 -15.84 -27.41 38.34
C ILE A 23 -15.40 -26.25 37.43
N PRO A 24 -14.57 -26.48 36.39
CA PRO A 24 -14.17 -25.43 35.45
C PRO A 24 -15.36 -24.75 34.77
N GLU A 25 -15.26 -23.44 34.50
CA GLU A 25 -16.28 -22.73 33.72
C GLU A 25 -16.41 -23.32 32.30
N LYS A 26 -17.63 -23.28 31.75
CA LYS A 26 -17.85 -23.69 30.36
C LYS A 26 -17.11 -22.72 29.43
N PRO A 27 -16.46 -23.23 28.36
CA PRO A 27 -15.97 -22.34 27.31
C PRO A 27 -17.15 -21.52 26.79
N LYS A 28 -16.99 -20.19 26.73
CA LYS A 28 -18.00 -19.31 26.14
C LYS A 28 -18.23 -19.74 24.70
N ASP A 29 -19.50 -19.81 24.28
CA ASP A 29 -19.83 -20.13 22.91
C ASP A 29 -19.18 -19.10 21.97
N PRO A 30 -18.42 -19.54 20.95
CA PRO A 30 -17.79 -18.63 20.01
C PRO A 30 -18.77 -18.01 19.01
N GLU A 31 -19.99 -18.55 18.91
CA GLU A 31 -21.05 -18.11 17.98
C GLU A 31 -21.36 -16.59 18.03
N PRO A 32 -21.59 -15.94 19.19
CA PRO A 32 -21.86 -14.51 19.25
C PRO A 32 -20.70 -13.64 18.74
N LEU A 33 -19.45 -14.03 19.02
CA LEU A 33 -18.26 -13.34 18.52
C LEU A 33 -18.11 -13.47 17.01
N ILE A 34 -18.43 -14.64 16.45
CA ILE A 34 -18.39 -14.89 15.01
C ILE A 34 -19.49 -14.10 14.29
N GLN A 35 -20.69 -14.02 14.87
CA GLN A 35 -21.79 -13.24 14.30
C GLN A 35 -21.48 -11.74 14.28
N GLU A 36 -20.94 -11.20 15.37
CA GLU A 36 -20.56 -9.79 15.45
C GLU A 36 -19.47 -9.44 14.44
N ALA A 37 -18.43 -10.28 14.32
CA ALA A 37 -17.39 -10.12 13.31
C ALA A 37 -17.93 -10.19 11.88
N LEU A 38 -18.91 -11.05 11.60
CA LEU A 38 -19.51 -11.17 10.27
C LEU A 38 -20.35 -9.94 9.91
N ILE A 39 -21.09 -9.38 10.88
CA ILE A 39 -21.88 -8.15 10.71
C ILE A 39 -20.95 -6.95 10.47
N GLU A 40 -19.84 -6.86 11.20
CA GLU A 40 -18.85 -5.80 10.99
C GLU A 40 -18.17 -5.93 9.62
N ALA A 41 -17.83 -7.15 9.20
CA ALA A 41 -17.25 -7.40 7.89
C ALA A 41 -18.21 -7.02 6.75
N THR A 42 -19.50 -7.31 6.88
CA THR A 42 -20.51 -6.92 5.87
C THR A 42 -20.70 -5.41 5.82
N ARG A 43 -20.68 -4.72 6.96
CA ARG A 43 -20.74 -3.25 6.99
C ARG A 43 -19.53 -2.62 6.32
N LYS A 44 -18.31 -3.07 6.67
CA LYS A 44 -17.07 -2.60 6.02
C LYS A 44 -17.05 -2.89 4.52
N ALA A 45 -17.53 -4.06 4.11
CA ALA A 45 -17.63 -4.38 2.68
C ALA A 45 -18.59 -3.44 1.95
N HIS A 46 -19.70 -3.04 2.59
CA HIS A 46 -20.64 -2.08 2.01
C HIS A 46 -20.06 -0.66 1.94
N GLU A 47 -19.32 -0.23 2.97
CA GLU A 47 -18.64 1.08 3.01
C GLU A 47 -17.50 1.15 1.98
N ASN A 48 -16.75 0.06 1.82
CA ASN A 48 -15.57 0.01 0.94
C ASN A 48 -15.90 -0.40 -0.50
N ARG A 49 -17.16 -0.66 -0.86
CA ARG A 49 -17.52 -1.16 -2.21
C ARG A 49 -17.23 -0.17 -3.34
N LEU A 50 -17.04 1.11 -3.01
CA LEU A 50 -16.61 2.14 -3.95
C LEU A 50 -15.09 2.38 -3.91
N GLU A 51 -14.36 1.90 -2.88
CA GLU A 51 -12.92 2.17 -2.66
C GLU A 51 -12.01 1.71 -3.80
N ASP A 52 -12.42 0.69 -4.55
CA ASP A 52 -11.65 0.21 -5.69
C ASP A 52 -12.16 0.75 -7.04
N LYS A 53 -13.09 1.72 -7.05
CA LYS A 53 -13.69 2.26 -8.28
C LYS A 53 -13.08 3.60 -8.71
N ASP A 54 -12.80 3.72 -10.00
CA ASP A 54 -12.36 4.97 -10.64
C ASP A 54 -13.55 5.89 -10.95
N VAL A 55 -13.27 7.16 -11.31
CA VAL A 55 -14.31 8.16 -11.60
C VAL A 55 -15.28 7.67 -12.68
N ASP A 56 -14.76 7.08 -13.76
CA ASP A 56 -15.58 6.54 -14.85
C ASP A 56 -16.44 5.34 -14.40
N GLU A 57 -15.92 4.51 -13.48
CA GLU A 57 -16.65 3.36 -12.94
C GLU A 57 -17.76 3.79 -11.97
N LEU A 58 -17.61 4.95 -11.33
CA LEU A 58 -18.65 5.55 -10.49
C LEU A 58 -19.80 6.07 -11.35
N ASP A 59 -19.50 6.69 -12.49
CA ASP A 59 -20.51 7.19 -13.42
C ASP A 59 -21.41 6.08 -13.94
N ALA A 60 -20.87 4.87 -14.14
CA ALA A 60 -21.66 3.71 -14.52
C ALA A 60 -22.64 3.21 -13.44
N LEU A 61 -22.54 3.70 -12.20
CA LEU A 61 -23.37 3.30 -11.04
C LEU A 61 -24.39 4.35 -10.64
N GLU A 62 -24.49 5.44 -11.40
CA GLU A 62 -25.40 6.55 -11.14
C GLU A 62 -26.87 6.11 -11.15
N ASP A 63 -27.21 5.05 -11.88
CA ASP A 63 -28.55 4.43 -11.90
C ASP A 63 -28.84 3.51 -10.69
N GLU A 64 -27.82 3.04 -9.98
CA GLU A 64 -27.93 2.03 -8.92
C GLU A 64 -27.83 2.61 -7.49
N GLU A 65 -27.16 3.75 -7.33
CA GLU A 65 -26.82 4.33 -6.03
C GLU A 65 -27.41 5.73 -5.82
N ASP A 66 -27.51 6.17 -4.56
CA ASP A 66 -27.97 7.52 -4.23
C ASP A 66 -27.01 8.59 -4.79
N GLU A 67 -27.57 9.56 -5.52
CA GLU A 67 -26.82 10.62 -6.20
C GLU A 67 -25.96 11.46 -5.23
N GLU A 68 -26.49 11.78 -4.04
CA GLU A 68 -25.75 12.51 -2.99
C GLU A 68 -24.53 11.71 -2.46
N PHE A 69 -24.65 10.39 -2.35
CA PHE A 69 -23.56 9.52 -1.89
C PHE A 69 -22.46 9.43 -2.96
N LEU A 70 -22.85 9.28 -4.22
CA LEU A 70 -21.94 9.21 -5.36
C LEU A 70 -21.17 10.54 -5.55
N GLN A 71 -21.85 11.68 -5.42
CA GLN A 71 -21.22 13.00 -5.52
C GLN A 71 -20.17 13.23 -4.43
N GLN A 72 -20.45 12.88 -3.17
CA GLN A 72 -19.47 12.99 -2.08
C GLN A 72 -18.24 12.13 -2.36
N TYR A 73 -18.45 10.93 -2.89
CA TYR A 73 -17.39 10.01 -3.20
C TYR A 73 -16.54 10.48 -4.41
N ARG A 74 -17.18 11.00 -5.47
CA ARG A 74 -16.49 11.67 -6.59
C ARG A 74 -15.63 12.83 -6.10
N GLN A 75 -16.16 13.71 -5.25
CA GLN A 75 -15.40 14.84 -4.69
C GLN A 75 -14.19 14.37 -3.88
N LYS A 76 -14.35 13.34 -3.04
CA LYS A 76 -13.26 12.73 -2.29
C LYS A 76 -12.17 12.21 -3.22
N ARG A 77 -12.55 11.48 -4.28
CA ARG A 77 -11.60 10.94 -5.28
C ARG A 77 -10.87 12.03 -6.05
N LEU A 78 -11.57 13.07 -6.49
CA LEU A 78 -10.97 14.21 -7.18
C LEU A 78 -9.94 14.91 -6.29
N ALA A 79 -10.24 15.09 -5.01
CA ALA A 79 -9.32 15.70 -4.05
C ALA A 79 -8.06 14.85 -3.83
N GLU A 80 -8.18 13.51 -3.79
CA GLU A 80 -7.03 12.61 -3.70
C GLU A 80 -6.15 12.70 -4.95
N LEU A 81 -6.74 12.69 -6.15
CA LEU A 81 -6.01 12.85 -7.42
C LEU A 81 -5.28 14.19 -7.50
N ASN A 82 -5.96 15.26 -7.12
CA ASN A 82 -5.39 16.61 -7.09
C ASN A 82 -4.21 16.69 -6.10
N THR A 83 -4.36 16.07 -4.93
CA THR A 83 -3.27 15.96 -3.95
C THR A 83 -2.07 15.21 -4.53
N LEU A 84 -2.30 14.05 -5.17
CA LEU A 84 -1.24 13.27 -5.81
C LEU A 84 -0.49 14.07 -6.88
N GLN A 85 -1.22 14.80 -7.74
CA GLN A 85 -0.62 15.67 -8.74
C GLN A 85 0.27 16.76 -8.12
N HIS A 86 -0.18 17.39 -7.04
CA HIS A 86 0.62 18.42 -6.36
C HIS A 86 1.81 17.86 -5.58
N THR A 87 1.70 16.64 -5.05
CA THR A 87 2.80 15.99 -4.33
C THR A 87 3.82 15.30 -5.24
N SER A 88 3.50 15.13 -6.53
CA SER A 88 4.35 14.45 -7.51
C SER A 88 5.54 15.30 -7.95
N LEU A 89 6.54 15.43 -7.08
CA LEU A 89 7.70 16.32 -7.27
C LEU A 89 8.92 15.64 -7.93
N PHE A 90 9.06 14.33 -7.78
CA PHE A 90 10.30 13.62 -8.09
C PHE A 90 10.33 13.06 -9.51
N ASN A 91 9.36 12.24 -9.92
CA ASN A 91 9.12 11.71 -11.28
C ASN A 91 10.32 11.07 -12.03
N GLN A 92 11.48 10.92 -11.40
CA GLN A 92 12.71 10.39 -12.00
C GLN A 92 13.62 9.78 -10.93
N VAL A 93 14.62 9.01 -11.37
CA VAL A 93 15.66 8.46 -10.50
C VAL A 93 16.80 9.46 -10.34
N TYR A 94 17.15 9.76 -9.09
CA TYR A 94 18.23 10.69 -8.76
C TYR A 94 19.53 9.94 -8.47
N PRO A 95 20.58 10.09 -9.31
CA PRO A 95 21.89 9.54 -8.99
C PRO A 95 22.51 10.34 -7.83
N LEU A 96 22.99 9.64 -6.81
CA LEU A 96 23.56 10.26 -5.62
C LEU A 96 25.08 10.16 -5.60
N GLN A 97 25.69 11.17 -5.00
CA GLN A 97 27.06 11.13 -4.52
C GLN A 97 27.09 11.02 -3.00
N LYS A 98 28.19 10.53 -2.44
CA LYS A 98 28.34 10.38 -0.98
C LYS A 98 28.15 11.70 -0.22
N VAL A 99 28.59 12.81 -0.80
CA VAL A 99 28.48 14.15 -0.19
C VAL A 99 27.04 14.65 -0.11
N ASP A 100 26.17 14.21 -1.02
CA ASP A 100 24.78 14.63 -1.10
C ASP A 100 23.84 13.72 -0.30
N TYR A 101 24.33 12.57 0.18
CA TYR A 101 23.50 11.54 0.81
C TYR A 101 22.64 12.07 1.95
N ALA A 102 23.22 12.83 2.88
CA ALA A 102 22.48 13.36 4.03
C ALA A 102 21.33 14.28 3.60
N ARG A 103 21.58 15.22 2.69
CA ARG A 103 20.56 16.16 2.21
C ARG A 103 19.49 15.47 1.38
N GLU A 104 19.93 14.64 0.43
CA GLU A 104 19.04 14.05 -0.57
C GLU A 104 18.25 12.84 -0.06
N VAL A 105 18.75 12.17 0.99
CA VAL A 105 18.12 10.98 1.58
C VAL A 105 17.57 11.30 2.96
N THR A 106 18.43 11.63 3.92
CA THR A 106 18.03 11.79 5.33
C THR A 106 17.10 12.99 5.50
N ASP A 107 17.50 14.18 5.04
CA ASP A 107 16.69 15.39 5.24
C ASP A 107 15.41 15.37 4.39
N ALA A 108 15.53 14.94 3.13
CA ALA A 108 14.39 14.79 2.22
C ALA A 108 13.33 13.80 2.73
N SER A 109 13.73 12.81 3.54
CA SER A 109 12.81 11.81 4.08
C SER A 109 11.80 12.35 5.10
N ASN A 110 12.00 13.57 5.62
CA ASN A 110 10.98 14.24 6.43
C ASN A 110 9.73 14.55 5.63
N SER A 111 9.90 14.95 4.36
CA SER A 111 8.79 15.39 3.51
C SER A 111 8.14 14.24 2.74
N ALA A 112 8.92 13.24 2.32
CA ALA A 112 8.45 12.13 1.48
C ALA A 112 9.14 10.81 1.85
N PHE A 113 8.63 9.69 1.35
CA PHE A 113 9.40 8.44 1.37
C PHE A 113 10.58 8.54 0.41
N VAL A 114 11.77 8.15 0.87
CA VAL A 114 12.99 8.12 0.03
C VAL A 114 13.52 6.70 -0.04
N LEU A 115 13.58 6.15 -1.26
CA LEU A 115 14.12 4.83 -1.51
C LEU A 115 15.47 4.96 -2.21
N VAL A 116 16.49 4.29 -1.68
CA VAL A 116 17.85 4.31 -2.22
C VAL A 116 18.22 2.91 -2.71
N ASN A 117 18.54 2.80 -3.99
CA ASN A 117 19.14 1.60 -4.59
C ASN A 117 20.67 1.68 -4.52
N LEU A 118 21.29 0.83 -3.68
CA LEU A 118 22.73 0.59 -3.67
C LEU A 118 23.06 -0.47 -4.72
N THR A 119 23.50 -0.03 -5.89
CA THR A 119 23.76 -0.88 -7.05
C THR A 119 25.22 -1.32 -7.14
N ALA A 120 25.48 -2.51 -7.68
CA ALA A 120 26.84 -2.95 -8.02
C ALA A 120 27.31 -2.46 -9.38
N GLN A 121 28.63 -2.41 -9.54
CA GLN A 121 29.28 -2.20 -10.82
C GLN A 121 29.60 -3.53 -11.48
N GLY A 122 28.84 -3.93 -12.50
CA GLY A 122 29.19 -5.10 -13.30
C GLY A 122 28.02 -5.90 -13.86
N ALA A 123 28.17 -7.23 -13.79
CA ALA A 123 27.25 -8.21 -14.36
C ALA A 123 26.23 -8.75 -13.34
N ASN A 124 26.09 -8.12 -12.17
CA ASN A 124 25.06 -8.49 -11.20
C ASN A 124 23.68 -8.33 -11.85
N VAL A 125 23.01 -9.45 -12.08
CA VAL A 125 21.72 -9.50 -12.80
C VAL A 125 20.64 -8.79 -12.01
N GLU A 126 20.57 -9.02 -10.70
CA GLU A 126 19.56 -8.41 -9.83
C GLU A 126 19.69 -6.88 -9.80
N SER A 127 20.91 -6.34 -9.77
CA SER A 127 21.13 -4.89 -9.79
C SER A 127 20.64 -4.26 -11.09
N ARG A 128 20.82 -4.94 -12.23
CA ARG A 128 20.30 -4.47 -13.53
C ARG A 128 18.78 -4.49 -13.58
N VAL A 129 18.18 -5.60 -13.15
CA VAL A 129 16.71 -5.75 -13.06
C VAL A 129 16.14 -4.63 -12.18
N LEU A 130 16.71 -4.41 -11.00
CA LEU A 130 16.22 -3.37 -10.11
C LEU A 130 16.38 -1.98 -10.73
N THR A 131 17.52 -1.64 -11.34
CA THR A 131 17.72 -0.32 -11.97
C THR A 131 16.69 -0.03 -13.08
N GLU A 132 16.29 -1.03 -13.87
CA GLU A 132 15.23 -0.86 -14.88
C GLU A 132 13.86 -0.65 -14.25
N LEU A 133 13.51 -1.44 -13.23
CA LEU A 133 12.27 -1.29 -12.49
C LEU A 133 12.21 0.05 -11.73
N TRP A 134 13.35 0.51 -11.19
CA TRP A 134 13.47 1.76 -10.44
C TRP A 134 13.04 2.96 -11.27
N ARG A 135 13.41 2.98 -12.55
CA ARG A 135 13.02 4.06 -13.48
C ARG A 135 11.52 4.06 -13.73
N GLN A 136 10.91 2.88 -13.88
CA GLN A 136 9.47 2.75 -14.08
C GLN A 136 8.70 3.19 -12.82
N MET A 137 9.16 2.75 -11.65
CA MET A 137 8.59 3.15 -10.36
C MET A 137 8.68 4.65 -10.13
N ALA A 138 9.82 5.28 -10.45
CA ALA A 138 10.00 6.71 -10.26
C ALA A 138 9.06 7.57 -11.11
N VAL A 139 8.78 7.15 -12.35
CA VAL A 139 7.81 7.81 -13.22
C VAL A 139 6.38 7.57 -12.73
N LYS A 140 6.09 6.37 -12.23
CA LYS A 140 4.76 5.97 -11.77
C LYS A 140 4.37 6.64 -10.44
N PHE A 141 5.32 6.77 -9.52
CA PHE A 141 5.11 7.27 -8.16
C PHE A 141 5.98 8.50 -7.88
N GLY A 142 5.66 9.63 -8.52
CA GLY A 142 6.47 10.84 -8.41
C GLY A 142 6.37 11.57 -7.06
N ASP A 143 5.47 11.17 -6.17
CA ASP A 143 5.37 11.56 -4.76
C ASP A 143 6.42 10.87 -3.88
N ILE A 144 7.04 9.80 -4.38
CA ILE A 144 8.09 9.04 -3.71
C ILE A 144 9.43 9.37 -4.39
N LYS A 145 10.46 9.60 -3.58
CA LYS A 145 11.80 9.92 -4.10
C LYS A 145 12.61 8.64 -4.32
N PHE A 146 12.98 8.39 -5.57
CA PHE A 146 13.84 7.27 -5.94
C PHE A 146 15.26 7.75 -6.19
N CYS A 147 16.20 7.19 -5.45
CA CYS A 147 17.62 7.50 -5.52
C CYS A 147 18.43 6.27 -5.91
N GLU A 148 19.56 6.46 -6.57
CA GLU A 148 20.50 5.39 -6.93
C GLU A 148 21.93 5.82 -6.61
N ILE A 149 22.70 4.94 -5.97
CA ILE A 149 24.12 5.15 -5.69
C ILE A 149 24.88 3.85 -5.89
N ARG A 150 26.14 3.94 -6.35
CA ARG A 150 27.00 2.76 -6.35
C ARG A 150 27.31 2.34 -4.92
N ALA A 151 27.18 1.05 -4.63
CA ALA A 151 27.37 0.52 -3.29
C ALA A 151 28.77 0.82 -2.72
N ASP A 152 29.81 0.70 -3.56
CA ASP A 152 31.22 0.98 -3.21
C ASP A 152 31.49 2.46 -2.91
N MET A 153 30.76 3.37 -3.57
CA MET A 153 30.83 4.81 -3.34
C MET A 153 30.10 5.22 -2.07
N CYS A 154 28.99 4.54 -1.75
CA CYS A 154 28.22 4.80 -0.54
C CYS A 154 28.95 4.27 0.70
N ILE A 155 29.35 2.99 0.66
CA ILE A 155 29.98 2.26 1.75
C ILE A 155 31.24 1.60 1.21
N GLU A 156 32.40 2.01 1.71
CA GLU A 156 33.69 1.48 1.26
C GLU A 156 33.79 -0.02 1.55
N GLY A 157 34.13 -0.81 0.53
CA GLY A 157 34.24 -2.26 0.64
C GLY A 157 32.90 -3.00 0.78
N TYR A 158 31.77 -2.37 0.44
CA TYR A 158 30.47 -3.04 0.48
C TYR A 158 30.47 -4.30 -0.41
N PRO A 159 30.12 -5.49 0.13
CA PRO A 159 30.21 -6.73 -0.65
C PRO A 159 29.28 -6.71 -1.86
N GLU A 160 29.82 -6.97 -3.05
CA GLU A 160 29.02 -6.99 -4.29
C GLU A 160 27.89 -8.04 -4.23
N LYS A 161 28.11 -9.17 -3.56
CA LYS A 161 27.10 -10.22 -3.34
C LYS A 161 25.87 -9.76 -2.55
N ASN A 162 25.96 -8.63 -1.85
CA ASN A 162 24.85 -8.04 -1.09
C ASN A 162 24.06 -7.02 -1.96
N THR A 163 24.49 -6.78 -3.20
CA THR A 163 23.80 -5.86 -4.11
C THR A 163 22.79 -6.60 -5.00
N PRO A 164 21.69 -5.93 -5.41
CA PRO A 164 21.32 -4.58 -5.00
C PRO A 164 20.88 -4.55 -3.53
N THR A 165 21.05 -3.42 -2.85
CA THR A 165 20.45 -3.21 -1.53
C THR A 165 19.50 -2.02 -1.59
N ILE A 166 18.26 -2.23 -1.17
CA ILE A 166 17.26 -1.17 -1.09
C ILE A 166 17.23 -0.67 0.35
N LEU A 167 17.41 0.64 0.53
CA LEU A 167 17.20 1.33 1.80
C LEU A 167 15.98 2.23 1.68
N VAL A 168 15.02 2.06 2.57
CA VAL A 168 13.82 2.90 2.64
C VAL A 168 13.92 3.82 3.85
N TYR A 169 13.87 5.12 3.59
CA TYR A 169 13.89 6.17 4.58
C TYR A 169 12.54 6.87 4.68
N LYS A 170 12.16 7.19 5.91
CA LYS A 170 11.05 8.08 6.24
C LYS A 170 11.34 8.74 7.58
N ASP A 171 11.13 10.05 7.68
CA ASP A 171 11.31 10.85 8.88
C ASP A 171 12.72 10.69 9.50
N THR A 172 13.75 10.79 8.66
CA THR A 172 15.19 10.63 8.96
C THR A 172 15.66 9.23 9.35
N GLU A 173 14.75 8.27 9.46
CA GLU A 173 15.05 6.90 9.90
C GLU A 173 14.96 5.90 8.76
N ILE A 174 15.76 4.82 8.86
CA ILE A 174 15.63 3.65 8.00
C ILE A 174 14.41 2.84 8.47
N LYS A 175 13.36 2.78 7.65
CA LYS A 175 12.16 1.98 7.92
C LYS A 175 12.32 0.53 7.46
N ARG A 176 13.04 0.32 6.36
CA ARG A 176 13.28 -1.01 5.80
C ARG A 176 14.62 -1.07 5.09
N GLN A 177 15.26 -2.22 5.17
CA GLN A 177 16.44 -2.57 4.41
C GLN A 177 16.21 -3.94 3.77
N LEU A 178 16.40 -4.02 2.46
CA LEU A 178 16.37 -5.28 1.71
C LEU A 178 17.76 -5.50 1.10
N ILE A 179 18.41 -6.58 1.50
CA ILE A 179 19.70 -6.99 0.95
C ILE A 179 19.43 -8.00 -0.15
N THR A 180 19.91 -7.75 -1.36
CA THR A 180 19.54 -8.49 -2.60
C THR A 180 18.04 -8.43 -2.89
N LEU A 181 17.62 -9.01 -4.01
CA LEU A 181 16.20 -9.10 -4.38
C LEU A 181 15.53 -10.36 -3.85
N ARG A 182 16.15 -11.13 -2.94
CA ARG A 182 15.63 -12.43 -2.49
C ARG A 182 14.21 -12.37 -1.92
N GLU A 183 13.88 -11.30 -1.21
CA GLU A 183 12.53 -11.06 -0.67
C GLU A 183 11.51 -10.65 -1.75
N LEU A 184 11.99 -10.29 -2.94
CA LEU A 184 11.22 -9.79 -4.09
C LEU A 184 11.32 -10.74 -5.31
N ASN A 185 11.39 -12.05 -5.11
CA ASN A 185 11.56 -13.06 -6.19
C ASN A 185 12.92 -13.04 -6.92
N GLY A 186 13.95 -12.42 -6.33
CA GLY A 186 15.31 -12.46 -6.83
C GLY A 186 15.42 -11.87 -8.25
N PRO A 187 16.12 -12.53 -9.19
CA PRO A 187 16.24 -12.05 -10.57
C PRO A 187 14.91 -11.95 -11.34
N GLN A 188 13.83 -12.52 -10.82
CA GLN A 188 12.49 -12.48 -11.43
C GLN A 188 11.59 -11.41 -10.81
N THR A 189 12.16 -10.48 -10.04
CA THR A 189 11.43 -9.33 -9.47
C THR A 189 10.65 -8.60 -10.56
N LYS A 190 9.40 -8.24 -10.26
CA LYS A 190 8.55 -7.41 -11.12
C LYS A 190 8.12 -6.12 -10.43
N ILE A 191 7.46 -5.25 -11.19
CA ILE A 191 6.88 -4.01 -10.67
C ILE A 191 5.89 -4.33 -9.54
N GLU A 192 5.07 -5.37 -9.69
CA GLU A 192 4.07 -5.73 -8.70
C GLU A 192 4.69 -6.14 -7.34
N ASP A 193 5.92 -6.66 -7.35
CA ASP A 193 6.63 -7.02 -6.10
C ASP A 193 7.10 -5.75 -5.36
N LEU A 194 7.54 -4.71 -6.10
CA LEU A 194 7.92 -3.42 -5.53
C LEU A 194 6.71 -2.60 -5.07
N GLU A 195 5.59 -2.69 -5.79
CA GLU A 195 4.33 -2.07 -5.39
C GLU A 195 3.83 -2.63 -4.07
N LYS A 196 3.83 -3.96 -3.90
CA LYS A 196 3.51 -4.61 -2.63
C LYS A 196 4.42 -4.16 -1.50
N LEU A 197 5.73 -4.07 -1.76
CA LEU A 197 6.67 -3.55 -0.77
C LEU A 197 6.30 -2.13 -0.31
N LEU A 198 5.89 -1.25 -1.22
CA LEU A 198 5.49 0.12 -0.88
C LEU A 198 4.17 0.17 -0.10
N ILE A 199 3.22 -0.71 -0.41
CA ILE A 199 1.97 -0.86 0.35
C ILE A 199 2.26 -1.34 1.77
N ASP A 200 3.07 -2.39 1.93
CA ASP A 200 3.44 -2.95 3.24
C ASP A 200 4.14 -1.92 4.14
N LEU A 201 4.87 -0.97 3.54
CA LEU A 201 5.55 0.11 4.23
C LEU A 201 4.63 1.30 4.56
N GLY A 202 3.39 1.30 4.08
CA GLY A 202 2.46 2.43 4.18
C GLY A 202 2.86 3.64 3.32
N ALA A 203 3.75 3.44 2.34
CA ALA A 203 4.12 4.48 1.38
C ALA A 203 3.04 4.64 0.28
N LEU A 204 2.29 3.57 0.00
CA LEU A 204 1.12 3.58 -0.88
C LEU A 204 -0.09 3.03 -0.13
N LYS A 205 -1.28 3.46 -0.55
CA LYS A 205 -2.55 2.85 -0.12
C LYS A 205 -2.86 1.66 -1.02
N GLU A 206 -3.56 0.65 -0.49
CA GLU A 206 -4.04 -0.48 -1.30
C GLU A 206 -4.98 -0.03 -2.43
N SER A 207 -5.78 1.01 -2.17
CA SER A 207 -6.72 1.62 -3.11
C SER A 207 -6.08 2.69 -4.02
N ASP A 208 -4.76 2.71 -4.17
CA ASP A 208 -4.09 3.70 -5.02
C ASP A 208 -4.37 3.39 -6.51
N VAL A 209 -5.00 4.34 -7.20
CA VAL A 209 -5.42 4.22 -8.60
C VAL A 209 -4.26 3.86 -9.54
N ARG A 210 -3.02 4.21 -9.17
CA ARG A 210 -1.83 3.91 -9.96
C ARG A 210 -1.51 2.42 -9.96
N LEU A 211 -1.95 1.65 -8.95
CA LEU A 211 -1.70 0.20 -8.87
C LEU A 211 -2.49 -0.60 -9.90
N LYS A 212 -3.61 -0.06 -10.39
CA LYS A 212 -4.40 -0.72 -11.44
C LYS A 212 -3.55 -0.86 -12.70
N LYS A 213 -3.49 -2.08 -13.25
CA LYS A 213 -3.01 -2.26 -14.61
C LYS A 213 -3.96 -1.48 -15.50
N ARG A 214 -3.49 -0.38 -16.10
CA ARG A 214 -4.09 0.15 -17.33
C ARG A 214 -4.26 -1.08 -18.23
N SER A 215 -5.49 -1.53 -18.43
CA SER A 215 -5.78 -2.53 -19.44
C SER A 215 -5.30 -1.93 -20.76
N ASP A 216 -4.26 -2.53 -21.34
CA ASP A 216 -3.75 -2.21 -22.68
C ASP A 216 -4.89 -2.41 -23.70
N SER A 217 -5.72 -1.38 -23.89
CA SER A 217 -6.52 -1.09 -25.08
C SER A 217 -7.44 0.10 -24.83
N MET A 218 -6.89 1.30 -24.72
CA MET A 218 -7.57 2.48 -25.24
C MET A 218 -6.49 3.40 -25.80
N GLU A 219 -6.67 3.67 -27.08
CA GLU A 219 -5.77 4.37 -27.96
C GLU A 219 -5.33 5.71 -27.36
N ALA A 220 -4.17 6.17 -27.82
CA ALA A 220 -3.81 7.57 -27.74
C ALA A 220 -4.89 8.39 -28.49
N GLY A 221 -5.97 8.72 -27.79
CA GLY A 221 -6.88 9.80 -28.12
C GLY A 221 -6.34 11.06 -27.47
N ASP A 222 -5.65 11.84 -28.27
CA ASP A 222 -5.48 13.27 -28.05
C ASP A 222 -6.89 13.87 -28.00
N ASP A 223 -7.46 14.05 -26.82
CA ASP A 223 -8.65 14.87 -26.62
C ASP A 223 -8.24 16.08 -25.79
N GLU A 224 -8.10 17.19 -26.51
CA GLU A 224 -8.02 18.54 -25.97
C GLU A 224 -9.09 18.71 -24.88
N LEU A 225 -8.68 19.24 -23.74
CA LEU A 225 -9.59 19.80 -22.75
C LEU A 225 -10.38 20.93 -23.43
N ASN A 226 -11.55 20.61 -23.99
CA ASN A 226 -12.48 21.62 -24.48
C ASN A 226 -13.16 22.29 -23.29
N VAL A 227 -12.57 23.40 -22.85
CA VAL A 227 -13.12 24.32 -21.85
C VAL A 227 -13.71 25.52 -22.58
N GLU A 228 -14.79 25.33 -23.35
CA GLU A 228 -15.63 26.37 -23.98
C GLU A 228 -17.02 25.72 -24.21
N ASP A 229 -18.19 26.24 -23.86
CA ASP A 229 -18.68 27.48 -23.27
C ASP A 229 -19.98 27.10 -22.54
N TYR A 230 -20.07 27.36 -21.23
CA TYR A 230 -21.37 27.49 -20.56
C TYR A 230 -21.65 28.99 -20.42
N ASP A 231 -21.85 29.66 -21.55
CA ASP A 231 -22.44 30.99 -21.56
C ASP A 231 -23.97 30.83 -21.59
N ASP A 232 -24.53 31.10 -20.41
CA ASP A 232 -25.87 31.62 -20.10
C ASP A 232 -26.82 31.82 -21.28
N ASP A 233 -27.87 30.99 -21.33
CA ASP A 233 -29.16 31.39 -21.91
C ASP A 233 -30.24 31.24 -20.82
N TRP A 234 -30.27 32.24 -19.94
CA TRP A 234 -31.36 32.54 -19.00
C TRP A 234 -31.74 34.02 -19.16
N ASP A 235 -32.56 34.32 -20.18
CA ASP A 235 -33.71 35.25 -20.10
C ASP A 235 -34.57 35.21 -21.39
#